data_AF-A0A3S4UN08-F1
#
_entry.id   AF-A0A3S4UN08-F1
#
_cell.length_a   1.000
_cell.length_b   1.000
_cell.length_c   1.000
_cell.angle_alpha   90.00
_cell.angle_beta   90.00
_cell.angle_gamma   90.00
#
_symmetry.space_group_name_H-M   'P 1'
#
loop_
_entity.id
_entity.type
_entity.pdbx_description
1 polymer ?
#
loop_
_entity_poly.entity_id
_entity_poly.type
_entity_poly.pdbx_seq_one_letter_code
_entity_poly.pdbx_strand_id
1 'polypeptide(L)'
;MEALTLIAHVLDKAVTWAWFAVQVTAVVMGAWALIDAALRAPEHYAAAGKRTKGFWVGVNAAGIAVVLLMGAASMIGLLGVVANAVYLADVRPALRFYAPVKVRSTIRIPGRASQRRPHSGPRDWRPGR
;
A
#
# COMPACT_ATOMS: atom_id res chain seq x y z
N MET A 1 34.14 -42.94 -3.78
CA MET A 1 33.00 -42.68 -2.89
C MET A 1 32.92 -41.23 -2.43
N GLU A 2 34.02 -40.47 -2.36
CA GLU A 2 34.00 -39.05 -1.93
C GLU A 2 33.30 -38.07 -2.88
N ALA A 3 33.44 -38.23 -4.20
CA ALA A 3 32.80 -37.33 -5.15
C ALA A 3 31.26 -37.39 -5.07
N LEU A 4 30.69 -38.58 -4.87
CA LEU A 4 29.25 -38.77 -4.74
C LEU A 4 28.69 -38.13 -3.46
N THR A 5 29.42 -38.25 -2.34
CA THR A 5 28.99 -37.66 -1.06
C THR A 5 29.09 -36.13 -1.08
N LEU A 6 30.12 -35.58 -1.73
CA LEU A 6 30.26 -34.14 -1.91
C LEU A 6 29.10 -33.56 -2.75
N ILE A 7 28.79 -34.20 -3.88
CA ILE A 7 27.67 -33.77 -4.73
C ILE A 7 26.35 -33.84 -3.97
N ALA A 8 26.07 -34.95 -3.27
CA ALA A 8 24.87 -35.10 -2.47
C ALA A 8 24.72 -33.99 -1.41
N HIS A 9 25.81 -33.63 -0.72
CA HIS A 9 25.82 -32.58 0.29
C HIS A 9 25.56 -31.17 -0.29
N VAL A 10 26.16 -30.87 -1.45
CA VAL A 10 25.94 -29.59 -2.13
C VAL A 10 24.49 -29.47 -2.60
N LEU A 11 23.92 -30.53 -3.17
CA LEU A 11 22.53 -30.56 -3.61
C LEU A 11 21.57 -30.39 -2.43
N ASP A 12 21.78 -31.10 -1.32
CA ASP A 12 20.95 -31.00 -0.13
C ASP A 12 20.94 -29.58 0.46
N LYS A 13 22.11 -28.96 0.57
CA LYS A 13 22.24 -27.56 0.99
C LYS A 13 21.54 -26.61 0.03
N ALA A 14 21.72 -26.78 -1.28
CA ALA A 14 21.09 -25.92 -2.28
C ALA A 14 19.57 -25.99 -2.19
N VAL A 15 19.00 -27.19 -2.06
CA VAL A 15 17.56 -27.41 -1.90
C VAL A 15 17.06 -26.78 -0.60
N THR A 16 17.79 -26.96 0.50
CA THR A 16 17.42 -26.39 1.80
C THR A 16 17.41 -24.85 1.76
N TRP A 17 18.45 -24.24 1.19
CA TRP A 17 18.52 -22.78 1.03
C TRP A 17 17.43 -22.25 0.11
N ALA A 18 17.08 -22.97 -0.95
CA ALA A 18 15.98 -22.60 -1.84
C ALA A 18 14.64 -22.59 -1.09
N TRP A 19 14.32 -23.65 -0.34
CA TRP A 19 13.10 -23.71 0.46
C TRP A 19 13.06 -22.64 1.55
N PHE A 20 14.18 -22.40 2.22
CA PHE A 20 14.30 -21.34 3.21
C PHE A 20 14.03 -19.95 2.60
N ALA A 21 14.62 -19.66 1.43
CA ALA A 21 14.40 -18.40 0.73
C ALA A 21 12.92 -18.20 0.34
N VAL A 22 12.25 -19.25 -0.15
CA VAL A 22 10.81 -19.22 -0.46
C VAL A 22 9.99 -18.94 0.80
N GLN A 23 10.29 -19.64 1.90
CA GLN A 23 9.60 -19.43 3.18
C GLN A 23 9.74 -17.99 3.68
N VAL A 24 10.97 -17.47 3.71
CA VAL A 24 11.25 -16.10 4.17
C VAL A 24 10.54 -15.08 3.28
N THR A 25 10.62 -15.24 1.96
CA THR A 25 9.97 -14.33 1.01
C THR A 25 8.46 -14.31 1.20
N ALA A 26 7.83 -15.48 1.39
CA ALA A 26 6.40 -15.59 1.64
C ALA A 26 5.97 -14.89 2.93
N VAL A 27 6.75 -15.03 4.02
CA VAL A 27 6.48 -14.36 5.30
C VAL A 27 6.65 -12.85 5.19
N VAL A 28 7.74 -12.37 4.57
CA VAL A 28 7.99 -10.94 4.36
C VAL A 28 6.89 -10.32 3.51
N MET A 29 6.48 -10.99 2.44
CA MET A 29 5.37 -10.56 1.59
C MET A 29 4.06 -10.48 2.39
N GLY A 30 3.73 -11.50 3.19
CA GLY A 30 2.53 -11.50 4.02
C GLY A 30 2.53 -10.40 5.08
N ALA A 31 3.66 -10.18 5.74
CA ALA A 31 3.80 -9.13 6.74
C ALA A 31 3.62 -7.75 6.10
N TRP A 32 4.23 -7.55 4.94
CA TRP A 32 4.08 -6.32 4.18
C TRP A 32 2.64 -6.06 3.75
N ALA A 33 1.94 -7.09 3.23
CA ALA A 33 0.55 -6.99 2.84
C ALA A 33 -0.36 -6.63 4.02
N LEU A 34 -0.15 -7.27 5.17
CA LEU A 34 -0.91 -7.01 6.39
C LEU A 34 -0.68 -5.57 6.92
N ILE A 35 0.58 -5.13 6.99
CA ILE A 35 0.92 -3.78 7.44
C ILE A 35 0.33 -2.74 6.49
N ASP A 36 0.50 -2.91 5.18
CA ASP A 36 -0.05 -1.98 4.16
C ASP A 36 -1.59 -1.94 4.22
N ALA A 37 -2.26 -3.09 4.42
CA ALA A 37 -3.71 -3.15 4.60
C ALA A 37 -4.19 -2.43 5.86
N ALA A 38 -3.48 -2.60 6.98
CA ALA A 38 -3.81 -1.99 8.26
C ALA A 38 -3.62 -0.47 8.26
N LEU A 39 -2.60 0.04 7.56
CA LEU A 39 -2.28 1.47 7.52
C LEU A 39 -3.19 2.30 6.60
N ARG A 40 -3.88 1.67 5.63
CA ARG A 40 -4.75 2.41 4.70
C ARG A 40 -6.07 2.83 5.32
N ALA A 41 -6.54 4.03 4.94
CA ALA A 41 -7.82 4.56 5.37
C ALA A 41 -9.00 3.72 4.81
N PRO A 42 -10.08 3.48 5.58
CA PRO A 42 -11.23 2.69 5.13
C PRO A 42 -11.93 3.28 3.90
N GLU A 43 -11.96 4.61 3.80
CA GLU A 43 -12.57 5.37 2.70
C GLU A 43 -11.97 5.03 1.33
N HIS A 44 -10.68 4.73 1.25
CA HIS A 44 -10.04 4.33 -0.01
C HIS A 44 -10.58 3.00 -0.53
N TYR A 45 -10.99 2.08 0.37
CA TYR A 45 -11.54 0.77 -0.03
C TYR A 45 -12.91 0.90 -0.68
N ALA A 46 -13.76 1.77 -0.11
CA ALA A 46 -15.07 2.10 -0.67
C ALA A 46 -14.94 2.83 -2.00
N ALA A 47 -14.04 3.82 -2.09
CA ALA A 47 -13.79 4.57 -3.33
C ALA A 47 -13.26 3.67 -4.47
N ALA A 48 -12.46 2.66 -4.14
CA ALA A 48 -11.94 1.68 -5.10
C ALA A 48 -12.92 0.55 -5.46
N GLY A 49 -14.13 0.54 -4.89
CA GLY A 49 -15.10 -0.55 -5.11
C GLY A 49 -14.62 -1.92 -4.62
N LYS A 50 -13.66 -1.96 -3.69
CA LYS A 50 -13.13 -3.21 -3.12
C LYS A 50 -13.88 -3.59 -1.85
N ARG A 51 -13.70 -4.84 -1.40
CA ARG A 51 -14.18 -5.29 -0.06
C ARG A 51 -13.63 -4.38 1.06
N THR A 52 -14.27 -4.41 2.22
CA THR A 52 -13.97 -3.52 3.35
C THR A 52 -12.55 -3.69 3.89
N LYS A 53 -12.04 -2.66 4.58
CA LYS A 53 -10.73 -2.72 5.27
C LYS A 53 -10.63 -3.93 6.19
N GLY A 54 -11.66 -4.18 7.00
CA GLY A 54 -11.68 -5.31 7.94
C GLY A 54 -11.54 -6.67 7.26
N PHE A 55 -12.21 -6.86 6.11
CA PHE A 55 -12.07 -8.07 5.31
C PHE A 55 -10.62 -8.26 4.84
N TRP A 56 -10.00 -7.22 4.25
CA TRP A 56 -8.63 -7.34 3.75
C TRP A 56 -7.59 -7.51 4.85
N VAL A 57 -7.72 -6.80 5.97
CA VAL A 57 -6.84 -7.01 7.13
C VAL A 57 -6.98 -8.43 7.66
N GLY A 58 -8.22 -8.94 7.80
CA GLY A 58 -8.49 -10.30 8.25
C GLY A 58 -7.92 -11.37 7.32
N VAL A 59 -8.13 -11.24 6.01
CA VAL A 59 -7.61 -12.19 5.01
C VAL A 59 -6.08 -12.21 4.99
N ASN A 60 -5.42 -11.05 5.04
CA ASN A 60 -3.95 -11.00 5.08
C ASN A 60 -3.39 -11.55 6.41
N ALA A 61 -4.07 -11.27 7.54
CA ALA A 61 -3.69 -11.80 8.85
C ALA A 61 -3.82 -13.33 8.90
N ALA A 62 -4.93 -13.87 8.37
CA ALA A 62 -5.10 -15.31 8.23
C ALA A 62 -4.07 -15.90 7.26
N GLY A 63 -3.83 -15.24 6.12
CA GLY A 63 -2.88 -15.68 5.11
C GLY A 63 -1.46 -15.82 5.65
N ILE A 64 -0.93 -14.78 6.33
CA ILE A 64 0.39 -14.86 6.95
C ILE A 64 0.45 -15.89 8.08
N ALA A 65 -0.60 -15.99 8.92
CA ALA A 65 -0.64 -17.00 9.99
C ALA A 65 -0.58 -18.42 9.42
N VAL A 66 -1.33 -18.69 8.35
CA VAL A 66 -1.30 -19.98 7.64
C VAL A 66 0.09 -20.27 7.06
N VAL A 67 0.75 -19.29 6.45
CA VAL A 67 2.13 -19.45 5.93
C VAL A 67 3.13 -19.77 7.04
N LEU A 68 2.97 -19.16 8.22
CA LEU A 68 3.84 -19.39 9.37
C LEU A 68 3.62 -20.77 10.00
N LEU A 69 2.37 -21.23 10.09
CA LEU A 69 2.02 -22.49 10.73
C LEU A 69 2.24 -23.70 9.82
N MET A 70 1.85 -23.59 8.55
CA MET A 70 1.85 -24.71 7.61
C MET A 70 3.08 -24.71 6.68
N GLY A 71 3.82 -23.61 6.60
CA GLY A 71 4.92 -23.41 5.67
C GLY A 71 4.45 -23.09 4.25
N ALA A 72 5.18 -22.21 3.57
CA ALA A 72 4.88 -21.70 2.22
C ALA A 72 4.86 -22.77 1.13
N ALA A 73 5.55 -23.89 1.35
CA ALA A 73 5.60 -25.02 0.42
C ALA A 73 4.40 -25.98 0.56
N SER A 74 3.61 -25.87 1.63
CA SER A 74 2.41 -26.69 1.80
C SER A 74 1.26 -26.19 0.92
N MET A 75 0.33 -27.08 0.55
CA MET A 75 -0.85 -26.68 -0.22
C MET A 75 -1.71 -25.63 0.50
N ILE A 76 -1.86 -25.76 1.82
CA ILE A 76 -2.62 -24.78 2.62
C ILE A 76 -1.83 -23.48 2.76
N GLY A 77 -0.51 -23.57 2.99
CA GLY A 77 0.40 -22.42 3.00
C GLY A 77 0.36 -21.61 1.72
N LEU A 78 0.31 -22.29 0.56
CA LEU A 78 0.21 -21.64 -0.74
C LEU A 78 -1.07 -20.80 -0.87
N LEU A 79 -2.21 -21.27 -0.35
CA LEU A 79 -3.42 -20.46 -0.29
C LEU A 79 -3.22 -19.19 0.54
N GLY A 80 -2.47 -19.29 1.64
CA GLY A 80 -2.07 -18.13 2.46
C GLY A 80 -1.15 -17.16 1.70
N VAL A 81 -0.17 -17.67 0.94
CA VAL A 81 0.68 -16.85 0.07
C VAL A 81 -0.17 -16.14 -0.99
N VAL A 82 -1.07 -16.87 -1.65
CA VAL A 82 -1.95 -16.32 -2.69
C VAL A 82 -2.87 -15.23 -2.10
N ALA A 83 -3.44 -15.44 -0.92
CA ALA A 83 -4.27 -14.44 -0.27
C ALA A 83 -3.51 -13.11 -0.06
N ASN A 84 -2.28 -13.18 0.43
CA ASN A 84 -1.40 -12.02 0.61
C ASN A 84 -0.99 -11.39 -0.74
N ALA A 85 -0.66 -12.22 -1.72
CA ALA A 85 -0.25 -11.79 -3.05
C ALA A 85 -1.39 -11.07 -3.80
N VAL A 86 -2.63 -11.57 -3.70
CA VAL A 86 -3.82 -10.94 -4.31
C VAL A 86 -4.02 -9.54 -3.75
N TYR A 87 -3.86 -9.35 -2.44
CA TYR A 87 -3.93 -8.00 -1.86
C TYR A 87 -2.87 -7.08 -2.49
N LEU A 88 -1.63 -7.53 -2.57
CA LEU A 88 -0.51 -6.73 -3.09
C LEU A 88 -0.62 -6.45 -4.60
N ALA A 89 -1.16 -7.39 -5.37
CA ALA A 89 -1.25 -7.30 -6.82
C ALA A 89 -2.49 -6.55 -7.30
N ASP A 90 -3.65 -6.73 -6.64
CA ASP A 90 -4.92 -6.15 -7.07
C ASP A 90 -5.37 -4.97 -6.20
N VAL A 91 -5.46 -5.18 -4.89
CA VAL A 91 -6.04 -4.18 -3.98
C VAL A 91 -5.08 -3.02 -3.76
N ARG A 92 -3.80 -3.33 -3.57
CA ARG A 92 -2.77 -2.35 -3.25
C ARG A 92 -2.61 -1.30 -4.37
N PRO A 93 -2.56 -1.64 -5.67
CA PRO A 93 -2.56 -0.62 -6.72
C PRO A 93 -3.86 0.18 -6.71
N ALA A 94 -5.02 -0.47 -6.60
CA ALA A 94 -6.33 0.19 -6.62
C ALA A 94 -6.44 1.30 -5.56
N LEU A 95 -6.10 1.04 -4.29
CA LEU A 95 -6.24 2.08 -3.25
C LEU A 95 -5.19 3.19 -3.36
N ARG A 96 -4.08 2.99 -4.08
CA ARG A 96 -3.09 4.06 -4.30
C ARG A 96 -3.62 5.13 -5.27
N PHE A 97 -4.44 4.74 -6.23
CA PHE A 97 -5.09 5.69 -7.14
C PHE A 97 -6.05 6.64 -6.42
N TYR A 98 -6.73 6.16 -5.39
CA TYR A 98 -7.68 6.95 -4.59
C TYR A 98 -7.07 7.58 -3.34
N ALA A 99 -5.77 7.40 -3.10
CA ALA A 99 -5.08 8.12 -2.05
C ALA A 99 -5.02 9.61 -2.43
N PRO A 100 -5.29 10.54 -1.48
CA PRO A 100 -5.29 11.96 -1.78
C PRO A 100 -3.93 12.39 -2.35
N VAL A 101 -3.96 12.97 -3.56
CA VAL A 101 -2.76 13.55 -4.18
C VAL A 101 -2.32 14.71 -3.30
N LYS A 102 -1.17 14.56 -2.63
CA LYS A 102 -0.51 15.68 -1.94
C LYS A 102 0.01 16.63 -3.01
N VAL A 103 -0.84 17.52 -3.50
CA VAL A 103 -0.42 18.60 -4.38
C VAL A 103 0.52 19.48 -3.57
N ARG A 104 1.82 19.40 -3.86
CA ARG A 104 2.82 20.37 -3.39
C ARG A 104 2.59 21.64 -4.20
N SER A 105 1.49 22.33 -3.93
CA SER A 105 1.20 23.60 -4.56
C SER A 105 2.16 24.62 -4.01
N THR A 106 3.27 24.83 -4.74
CA THR A 106 3.91 26.14 -4.76
C THR A 106 3.04 27.03 -5.64
N ILE A 107 1.78 27.26 -5.23
CA ILE A 107 0.97 28.31 -5.84
C ILE A 107 1.59 29.60 -5.32
N ARG A 108 2.56 30.11 -6.06
CA ARG A 108 3.08 31.47 -5.88
C ARG A 108 1.99 32.39 -6.43
N ILE A 109 1.06 32.84 -5.57
CA ILE A 109 -0.01 33.77 -5.95
C ILE A 109 0.64 35.09 -6.37
N PRO A 110 0.71 35.45 -7.67
CA PRO A 110 1.20 36.74 -8.10
C PRO A 110 0.01 37.71 -8.14
N GLY A 111 0.09 38.84 -7.43
CA GLY A 111 -0.82 39.95 -7.72
C GLY A 111 -1.65 40.53 -6.57
N ARG A 112 -1.22 40.41 -5.31
CA ARG A 112 -1.81 41.22 -4.21
C ARG A 112 -1.25 42.66 -4.14
N ALA A 113 -0.70 43.16 -5.24
CA ALA A 113 -0.06 44.48 -5.32
C ALA A 113 -0.96 45.59 -5.89
N SER A 114 -2.23 45.33 -6.18
CA SER A 114 -3.17 46.36 -6.67
C SER A 114 -4.10 46.93 -5.60
N GLN A 115 -3.84 46.67 -4.31
CA GLN A 115 -4.53 47.34 -3.21
C GLN A 115 -4.04 48.80 -3.03
N ARG A 116 -4.02 49.58 -4.13
CA ARG A 116 -4.00 51.04 -4.09
C ARG A 116 -5.38 51.52 -4.49
N ARG A 117 -6.26 51.64 -3.51
CA ARG A 117 -7.42 52.55 -3.60
C ARG A 117 -6.95 53.94 -3.16
N PRO A 118 -7.01 54.98 -3.99
CA PRO A 118 -7.12 56.34 -3.50
C PRO A 118 -8.62 56.60 -3.25
N HIS A 119 -9.00 56.66 -1.97
CA HIS A 119 -10.22 57.34 -1.58
C HIS A 119 -9.91 58.84 -1.58
N SER A 120 -10.42 59.57 -2.57
CA SER A 120 -10.55 61.02 -2.52
C SER A 120 -11.53 61.47 -3.60
N GLY A 121 -12.76 61.73 -3.18
CA GLY A 121 -13.75 62.45 -3.96
C GLY A 121 -14.92 62.84 -3.07
N PRO A 122 -14.84 63.95 -2.34
CA PRO A 122 -16.03 64.61 -1.80
C PRO A 122 -16.63 65.51 -2.88
N ARG A 123 -17.95 65.67 -2.81
CA ARG A 123 -18.85 66.62 -3.52
C ARG A 123 -19.85 65.83 -4.36
N ASP A 124 -21.16 66.03 -4.31
CA ASP A 124 -22.01 67.02 -3.67
C ASP A 124 -23.42 66.69 -4.15
N TRP A 125 -24.18 65.89 -3.42
CA TRP A 125 -25.54 65.55 -3.81
C TRP A 125 -26.55 66.36 -2.99
N ARG A 126 -27.28 67.26 -3.66
CA ARG A 126 -28.44 67.99 -3.13
C ARG A 126 -29.71 67.53 -3.86
N PRO A 127 -30.75 67.06 -3.16
CA PRO A 127 -32.09 66.99 -3.75
C PRO A 127 -32.81 68.32 -3.53
N GLY A 128 -33.38 68.88 -4.61
CA GLY A 128 -34.17 70.09 -4.54
C GLY A 128 -35.24 70.13 -5.63
N ARG A 129 -36.50 70.14 -5.17
CA ARG A 129 -37.80 70.39 -5.82
C ARG A 129 -38.43 69.24 -6.59
#